data_AF-A0A5T6ZF62-F1
#
_entry.id   AF-A0A5T6ZF62-F1
#
_cell.length_a   1.000
_cell.length_b   1.000
_cell.length_c   1.000
_cell.angle_alpha   90.00
_cell.angle_beta   90.00
_cell.angle_gamma   90.00
#
_symmetry.space_group_name_H-M   'P 1'
#
loop_
_entity.id
_entity.type
_entity.pdbx_description
1 polymer ?
#
loop_
_entity_poly.entity_id
_entity_poly.type
_entity_poly.pdbx_seq_one_letter_code
_entity_poly.pdbx_strand_id
1 'polypeptide(L)' 'MRLLSLPLPTVLSGLVAVLVGYASSAAIIWQAALAAGATPTEIAGWMTALGIAMGISTLTLTLWYRAPVLTAWST' A
#
# COMPACT_ATOMS: atom_id res chain seq x y z
N MET A 1 7.75 8.71 -29.00
CA MET A 1 7.37 7.79 -27.89
C MET A 1 8.46 7.87 -26.83
N ARG A 2 8.20 8.46 -25.65
CA ARG A 2 9.14 8.33 -24.52
C ARG A 2 9.10 6.86 -24.11
N LEU A 3 10.17 6.12 -24.39
CA LEU A 3 10.41 4.83 -23.76
C LEU A 3 10.25 5.03 -22.24
N LEU A 4 9.54 4.11 -21.59
CA LEU A 4 9.38 4.05 -20.14
C LEU A 4 10.75 3.83 -19.50
N SER A 5 11.56 4.87 -19.43
CA SER A 5 12.66 4.94 -18.48
C SER A 5 12.01 5.05 -17.12
N LEU A 6 11.93 3.94 -16.38
CA LEU A 6 11.58 3.94 -14.96
C LEU A 6 12.90 4.09 -14.19
N PRO A 7 13.40 5.31 -13.96
CA PRO A 7 14.63 5.48 -13.22
C PRO A 7 14.44 4.85 -11.83
N LEU A 8 15.41 4.07 -11.39
CA LEU A 8 15.38 3.34 -10.12
C LEU A 8 14.91 4.20 -8.93
N PRO A 9 15.31 5.48 -8.78
CA PRO A 9 14.79 6.37 -7.73
C PRO A 9 13.27 6.55 -7.73
N THR A 10 12.62 6.57 -8.89
CA THR A 10 11.15 6.72 -8.99
C THR A 10 10.42 5.46 -8.56
N VAL A 11 10.97 4.29 -8.86
CA VAL A 11 10.42 3.01 -8.39
C VAL A 11 10.61 2.90 -6.88
N LEU A 12 11.81 3.23 -6.38
CA LEU A 12 12.12 3.19 -4.96
C LEU A 12 11.28 4.19 -4.16
N SER A 13 11.06 5.42 -4.64
CA SER A 13 10.23 6.40 -3.95
C SER A 13 8.77 5.97 -3.86
N GLY A 14 8.24 5.35 -4.93
CA GLY A 14 6.91 4.74 -4.92
C GLY A 14 6.80 3.60 -3.92
N LEU A 15 7.79 2.70 -3.89
CA LEU A 15 7.84 1.58 -2.94
C LEU A 15 7.90 2.09 -1.49
N VAL A 16 8.77 3.06 -1.20
CA VAL A 16 8.92 3.64 0.14
C VAL A 16 7.63 4.33 0.56
N ALA A 17 6.98 5.10 -0.32
CA ALA A 17 5.71 5.76 -0.01
C ALA A 17 4.62 4.75 0.36
N VAL A 18 4.53 3.62 -0.37
CA VAL A 18 3.57 2.54 -0.08
C VAL A 18 3.91 1.84 1.24
N LEU A 19 5.18 1.47 1.47
CA LEU A 19 5.61 0.81 2.71
C LEU A 19 5.39 1.70 3.93
N VAL A 20 5.72 2.98 3.84
CA VAL A 20 5.54 3.95 4.95
C VAL A 20 4.06 4.19 5.22
N GLY A 21 3.24 4.36 4.19
CA GLY A 21 1.80 4.49 4.34
C GLY A 21 1.18 3.27 5.01
N TYR A 22 1.58 2.08 4.57
CA TYR A 22 1.10 0.81 5.10
C TYR A 22 1.56 0.51 6.53
N ALA A 23 2.85 0.73 6.84
CA ALA A 23 3.43 0.38 8.14
C ALA A 23 2.98 1.33 9.28
N SER A 24 2.48 2.52 8.96
CA SER A 24 2.13 3.55 9.95
C SER A 24 1.09 3.10 10.98
N SER A 25 0.12 2.28 10.57
CA SER A 25 -1.02 1.89 11.39
C SER A 25 -1.29 0.37 11.43
N ALA A 26 -0.64 -0.41 10.55
CA ALA A 26 -0.80 -1.85 10.49
C ALA A 26 -0.48 -2.57 11.81
N ALA A 27 0.53 -2.10 12.55
CA ALA A 27 0.90 -2.70 13.83
C ALA A 27 -0.22 -2.61 14.88
N ILE A 28 -0.94 -1.49 14.93
CA ILE A 28 -2.06 -1.29 15.87
C ILE A 28 -3.20 -2.25 15.53
N ILE A 29 -3.54 -2.36 14.24
CA ILE A 29 -4.62 -3.22 13.75
C ILE A 29 -4.25 -4.70 13.91
N TRP A 30 -2.98 -5.04 13.74
CA TRP A 30 -2.48 -6.39 14.02
C TRP A 30 -2.75 -6.79 15.47
N GLN A 31 -2.40 -5.93 16.42
CA GLN A 31 -2.63 -6.20 17.84
C GLN A 31 -4.13 -6.25 18.17
N ALA A 32 -4.93 -5.34 17.61
CA ALA A 32 -6.38 -5.34 17.81
C ALA A 32 -7.05 -6.61 17.27
N ALA A 33 -6.63 -7.10 16.10
CA ALA A 33 -7.16 -8.30 15.49
C ALA A 33 -6.76 -9.57 16.27
N LEU A 34 -5.52 -9.63 16.77
CA LEU A 34 -5.11 -10.71 17.69
C LEU A 34 -5.97 -10.72 18.96
N ALA A 35 -6.24 -9.55 19.56
CA ALA A 35 -7.10 -9.43 20.73
C ALA A 35 -8.56 -9.81 20.45
N ALA A 36 -9.02 -9.63 19.21
CA ALA A 36 -10.34 -10.07 18.74
C ALA A 36 -10.41 -11.58 18.42
N GLY A 37 -9.30 -12.32 18.58
CA GLY A 37 -9.24 -13.76 18.34
C GLY A 37 -8.93 -14.16 16.89
N ALA A 38 -8.54 -13.21 16.02
CA ALA A 38 -8.12 -13.54 14.66
C ALA A 38 -6.75 -14.25 14.66
N THR A 39 -6.60 -15.24 13.80
CA THR A 39 -5.35 -15.97 13.61
C THR A 39 -4.34 -15.12 12.82
N PRO A 40 -3.01 -15.32 13.02
CA PRO A 40 -1.99 -14.61 12.25
C PRO A 40 -2.15 -14.78 10.73
N THR A 41 -2.66 -15.93 10.27
CA THR A 41 -2.91 -16.20 8.86
C THR A 41 -4.05 -15.37 8.30
N GLU A 42 -5.14 -15.18 9.06
CA GLU A 42 -6.26 -14.30 8.67
C GLU A 42 -5.83 -12.85 8.61
N ILE A 43 -5.10 -12.39 9.64
CA ILE A 43 -4.59 -11.02 9.69
C ILE A 43 -3.66 -10.78 8.50
N ALA A 44 -2.70 -11.68 8.24
CA ALA A 44 -1.81 -11.58 7.09
C ALA A 44 -2.56 -11.57 5.75
N GLY A 45 -3.66 -12.33 5.63
CA GLY A 45 -4.53 -12.34 4.46
C GLY A 45 -5.17 -10.98 4.20
N TRP A 46 -5.82 -10.39 5.21
CA TRP A 46 -6.45 -9.06 5.10
C TRP A 46 -5.43 -7.95 4.83
N MET A 47 -4.30 -8.02 5.52
CA MET A 47 -3.13 -7.15 5.37
C MET A 47 -2.58 -7.17 3.93
N THR A 48 -2.45 -8.36 3.34
CA THR A 48 -2.04 -8.53 1.94
C THR A 48 -3.09 -7.96 0.98
N ALA A 49 -4.37 -8.27 1.20
CA ALA A 49 -5.47 -7.77 0.37
C ALA A 49 -5.54 -6.23 0.38
N LEU A 50 -5.36 -5.61 1.54
CA LEU A 50 -5.32 -4.16 1.70
C LEU A 50 -4.13 -3.55 0.93
N GLY A 51 -2.93 -4.12 1.07
CA GLY A 51 -1.74 -3.66 0.36
C GLY A 51 -1.92 -3.74 -1.17
N ILE A 52 -2.51 -4.81 -1.68
CA ILE A 52 -2.84 -4.97 -3.10
C ILE A 52 -3.86 -3.91 -3.54
N ALA A 53 -4.95 -3.72 -2.78
CA ALA A 53 -5.99 -2.74 -3.10
C ALA A 53 -5.43 -1.31 -3.19
N MET A 54 -4.59 -0.92 -2.23
CA MET A 54 -3.93 0.39 -2.21
C MET A 54 -2.93 0.56 -3.36
N GLY A 55 -2.18 -0.48 -3.71
CA GLY A 55 -1.28 -0.47 -4.85
C GLY A 55 -2.01 -0.30 -6.18
N ILE A 56 -3.11 -1.04 -6.36
CA ILE A 56 -3.98 -0.94 -7.54
C ILE A 56 -4.60 0.46 -7.63
N SER A 57 -5.22 0.97 -6.55
CA SER A 57 -5.86 2.28 -6.59
C SER A 57 -4.86 3.41 -6.82
N THR A 58 -3.68 3.36 -6.20
CA THR A 58 -2.57 4.31 -6.44
C THR A 58 -2.18 4.32 -7.92
N LEU A 59 -1.98 3.14 -8.52
CA LEU A 59 -1.61 3.02 -9.93
C LEU A 59 -2.73 3.53 -10.85
N THR A 60 -3.96 3.06 -10.64
CA THR A 60 -5.12 3.42 -11.47
C THR A 60 -5.39 4.93 -11.42
N LEU A 61 -5.41 5.53 -10.23
CA LEU A 61 -5.66 6.96 -10.07
C LEU A 61 -4.51 7.80 -10.64
N THR A 62 -3.27 7.38 -10.46
CA THR A 62 -2.11 8.05 -11.07
C THR A 62 -2.21 8.08 -12.60
N LEU A 63 -2.61 6.96 -13.22
CA LEU A 63 -2.78 6.85 -14.67
C LEU A 63 -3.98 7.67 -15.17
N TRP A 64 -5.09 7.67 -14.43
CA TRP A 64 -6.30 8.41 -14.80
C TRP A 64 -6.07 9.92 -14.70
N TYR A 65 -5.63 10.40 -13.55
CA TYR A 65 -5.39 11.84 -13.34
C TYR A 65 -4.13 12.36 -14.03
N ARG A 66 -3.28 11.47 -14.53
CA ARG A 66 -1.96 11.82 -15.10
C ARG A 66 -1.13 12.68 -14.14
N ALA A 67 -1.26 12.40 -12.85
CA ALA A 67 -0.64 13.12 -11.74
C ALA A 67 -0.20 12.11 -10.67
N PRO A 68 0.84 12.39 -9.86
CA PRO A 68 1.28 11.47 -8.80
C PRO A 68 0.22 11.40 -7.69
N VAL A 69 -0.56 10.31 -7.65
CA VAL A 69 -1.61 10.08 -6.64
C VAL A 69 -1.21 8.91 -5.75
N LEU A 70 -1.24 9.10 -4.43
CA LEU A 70 -0.99 8.05 -3.44
C LEU A 70 -2.27 7.73 -2.68
N THR A 71 -2.68 6.46 -2.68
CA THR A 71 -3.75 6.00 -1.79
C THR A 71 -3.16 5.68 -0.43
N ALA A 72 -3.64 6.35 0.61
CA ALA A 72 -3.24 6.12 2.00
C ALA A 72 -4.37 5.44 2.78
N TRP A 73 -3.99 4.69 3.82
CA TRP A 73 -4.92 4.12 4.80
C TRP A 73 -4.72 4.81 6.14
N SER A 74 -5.84 5.16 6.79
CA SER A 74 -5.89 5.67 8.16
C SER A 74 -6.70 4.73 9.04
N THR A 75 -6.26 4.53 10.28
CA THR A 75 -6.95 3.76 11.32
C THR A 75 -7.75 4.63 12.24
#